data_AF-A0A1F4DXB8-F1
#
_entry.id   AF-A0A1F4DXB8-F1
#
_cell.length_a   1.000
_cell.length_b   1.000
_cell.length_c   1.000
_cell.angle_alpha   90.00
_cell.angle_beta   90.00
_cell.angle_gamma   90.00
#
_symmetry.space_group_name_H-M   'P 1'
#
loop_
_entity.id
_entity.type
_entity.pdbx_description
1 polymer ?
#
loop_
_entity_poly.entity_id
_entity_poly.type
_entity_poly.pdbx_seq_one_letter_code
_entity_poly.pdbx_strand_id
1 'polypeptide(L)'
;MRAPIDVATRVSAILSAFIAKVVNDPDRDDPPTLEDVRAALHESSRAAEVRMHPQDRTSSLAEIESLIEEYGEEMLAIDFVAAKASEGLSRIIETAMTGVRLPRNPTLGAVRQAMVNGLTARLVGEGAIDPDEDDTLLAEIDALIRRFGKDAVAENLIRFE
;
A
#
# COMPACT_ATOMS: atom_id res chain seq x y z
N MET A 1 24.10 -3.70 1.06
CA MET A 1 22.81 -3.30 1.63
C MET A 1 21.78 -3.31 0.51
N ARG A 2 20.94 -4.35 0.43
CA ARG A 2 19.81 -4.38 -0.51
C ARG A 2 18.73 -3.47 0.06
N ALA A 3 18.23 -2.54 -0.76
CA ALA A 3 17.20 -1.61 -0.33
C ALA A 3 15.92 -2.37 0.08
N PRO A 4 15.27 -2.01 1.19
CA PRO A 4 13.99 -2.62 1.64
C PRO A 4 12.78 -2.30 0.73
N ILE A 5 13.01 -1.69 -0.44
CA ILE A 5 11.98 -1.12 -1.32
C ILE A 5 11.32 -2.17 -2.24
N ASP A 6 11.87 -3.39 -2.34
CA ASP A 6 11.52 -4.31 -3.44
C ASP A 6 10.73 -5.55 -3.04
N VAL A 7 10.14 -5.58 -1.84
CA VAL A 7 9.37 -6.76 -1.37
C VAL A 7 7.88 -6.60 -1.67
N ALA A 8 7.28 -5.47 -1.29
CA ALA A 8 5.87 -5.19 -1.56
C ALA A 8 5.53 -4.99 -3.06
N THR A 9 6.53 -4.71 -3.91
CA THR A 9 6.39 -4.64 -5.38
C THR A 9 6.36 -6.03 -6.03
N ARG A 10 6.81 -7.06 -5.33
CA ARG A 10 6.80 -8.46 -5.80
C ARG A 10 5.51 -9.18 -5.49
N VAL A 11 4.68 -8.58 -4.64
CA VAL A 11 3.40 -9.13 -4.23
C VAL A 11 2.33 -8.65 -5.21
N SER A 12 1.55 -9.56 -5.76
CA SER A 12 0.39 -9.24 -6.59
C SER A 12 -0.61 -8.41 -5.79
N ALA A 13 -1.36 -7.55 -6.49
CA ALA A 13 -2.38 -6.73 -5.84
C ALA A 13 -3.40 -7.57 -5.05
N ILE A 14 -3.69 -8.78 -5.53
CA ILE A 14 -4.61 -9.71 -4.89
C ILE A 14 -4.03 -10.24 -3.58
N LEU A 15 -2.79 -10.78 -3.60
CA LEU A 15 -2.15 -11.28 -2.39
C LEU A 15 -1.90 -10.14 -1.40
N SER A 16 -1.45 -8.97 -1.86
CA SER A 16 -1.24 -7.80 -1.00
C SER A 16 -2.53 -7.34 -0.33
N ALA A 17 -3.66 -7.34 -1.03
CA ALA A 17 -4.96 -6.98 -0.44
C ALA A 17 -5.41 -8.02 0.58
N PHE A 18 -5.16 -9.30 0.31
CA PHE A 18 -5.45 -10.37 1.27
C PHE A 18 -4.57 -10.25 2.53
N ILE A 19 -3.27 -10.02 2.36
CA ILE A 19 -2.35 -9.78 3.48
C ILE A 19 -2.79 -8.55 4.28
N ALA A 20 -3.17 -7.46 3.62
CA ALA A 20 -3.68 -6.27 4.31
C ALA A 20 -4.91 -6.58 5.16
N LYS A 21 -5.82 -7.44 4.69
CA LYS A 21 -6.97 -7.89 5.49
C LYS A 21 -6.53 -8.70 6.71
N VAL A 22 -5.58 -9.61 6.56
CA VAL A 22 -5.05 -10.44 7.65
C VAL A 22 -4.31 -9.59 8.69
N VAL A 23 -3.56 -8.58 8.25
CA VAL A 23 -2.78 -7.66 9.10
C VAL A 23 -3.68 -6.70 9.87
N ASN A 24 -4.77 -6.21 9.27
CA ASN A 24 -5.70 -5.28 9.91
C ASN A 24 -6.84 -5.99 10.68
N ASP A 25 -6.68 -7.27 10.98
CA ASP A 25 -7.65 -8.05 11.75
C ASP A 25 -7.63 -7.61 13.23
N PRO A 26 -8.70 -6.97 13.75
CA PRO A 26 -8.71 -6.41 15.10
C PRO A 26 -8.76 -7.49 16.20
N ASP A 27 -9.08 -8.74 15.85
CA ASP A 27 -9.20 -9.85 16.79
C ASP A 27 -7.86 -10.58 17.02
N ARG A 28 -6.77 -10.16 16.36
CA ARG A 28 -5.43 -10.72 16.52
C ARG A 28 -4.62 -9.98 17.59
N ASP A 29 -4.09 -10.75 18.54
CA ASP A 29 -3.19 -10.24 19.58
C ASP A 29 -1.75 -9.99 19.08
N ASP A 30 -1.27 -10.81 18.12
CA ASP A 30 0.09 -10.76 17.59
C ASP A 30 0.14 -10.33 16.10
N PRO A 31 1.19 -9.60 15.66
CA PRO A 31 1.39 -9.28 14.25
C PRO A 31 1.53 -10.55 13.41
N PRO A 32 0.73 -10.74 12.33
CA PRO A 32 0.75 -11.97 11.57
C PRO A 32 2.02 -12.11 10.73
N THR A 33 2.47 -13.36 10.57
CA THR A 33 3.60 -13.80 9.75
C THR A 33 3.16 -14.29 8.37
N LEU A 34 4.11 -14.59 7.48
CA LEU A 34 3.79 -15.23 6.20
C LEU A 34 3.09 -16.59 6.38
N GLU A 35 3.43 -17.34 7.44
CA GLU A 35 2.74 -18.59 7.75
C GLU A 35 1.27 -18.36 8.11
N ASP A 36 0.97 -17.32 8.88
CA ASP A 36 -0.40 -16.96 9.24
C ASP A 36 -1.23 -16.58 8.00
N VAL A 37 -0.62 -15.91 7.03
CA VAL A 37 -1.25 -15.59 5.74
C VAL A 37 -1.52 -16.86 4.94
N ARG A 38 -0.56 -17.79 4.87
CA ARG A 38 -0.74 -19.08 4.19
C ARG A 38 -1.90 -19.87 4.80
N ALA A 39 -1.94 -19.98 6.13
CA ALA A 39 -3.02 -20.65 6.85
C ALA A 39 -4.38 -20.01 6.55
N ALA A 40 -4.46 -18.68 6.59
CA ALA A 40 -5.67 -17.93 6.26
C ALA A 40 -6.12 -18.13 4.80
N LEU A 41 -5.19 -18.21 3.84
CA LEU A 41 -5.51 -18.51 2.44
C LEU A 41 -6.12 -19.91 2.29
N HIS A 42 -5.61 -20.91 3.00
CA HIS A 42 -6.19 -22.25 2.99
C HIS A 42 -7.60 -22.27 3.61
N GLU A 43 -7.82 -21.53 4.70
CA GLU A 43 -9.11 -21.44 5.37
C GLU A 43 -10.16 -20.64 4.59
N SER A 44 -9.73 -19.64 3.80
CA SER A 44 -10.62 -18.84 2.93
C SER A 44 -11.42 -19.70 1.94
N SER A 45 -10.98 -20.92 1.64
CA SER A 45 -11.71 -21.89 0.83
C SER A 45 -12.99 -22.42 1.48
N ARG A 46 -13.08 -22.36 2.81
CA ARG A 46 -14.18 -22.91 3.63
C ARG A 46 -15.11 -21.81 4.14
N ALA A 47 -14.59 -20.59 4.32
CA ALA A 47 -15.36 -19.45 4.80
C ALA A 47 -16.19 -18.81 3.68
N ALA A 48 -17.52 -18.80 3.83
CA ALA A 48 -18.44 -18.23 2.84
C ALA A 48 -18.29 -16.71 2.63
N GLU A 49 -17.71 -16.01 3.62
CA GLU A 49 -17.60 -14.55 3.68
C GLU A 49 -16.37 -13.99 2.95
N VAL A 50 -15.40 -14.84 2.56
CA VAL A 50 -14.18 -14.43 1.83
C VAL A 50 -14.11 -15.20 0.52
N ARG A 51 -15.02 -14.91 -0.41
CA ARG A 51 -15.01 -15.54 -1.74
C ARG A 51 -13.94 -14.90 -2.63
N MET A 52 -12.68 -15.32 -2.43
CA MET A 52 -11.65 -15.18 -3.45
C MET A 52 -11.94 -16.15 -4.59
N HIS A 53 -11.78 -15.72 -5.85
CA HIS A 53 -11.98 -16.61 -7.00
C HIS A 53 -10.99 -17.78 -6.92
N PRO A 54 -11.37 -19.03 -7.25
CA PRO A 54 -10.49 -20.20 -7.08
C PRO A 54 -9.13 -20.08 -7.79
N GLN A 55 -9.11 -19.43 -8.95
CA GLN A 55 -7.88 -19.17 -9.71
C GLN A 55 -6.95 -18.18 -9.00
N ASP A 56 -7.51 -17.11 -8.44
CA ASP A 56 -6.78 -16.06 -7.73
C ASP A 56 -6.20 -16.61 -6.43
N ARG A 57 -6.94 -17.51 -5.77
CA ARG A 57 -6.46 -18.23 -4.58
C ARG A 57 -5.28 -19.15 -4.91
N THR A 58 -5.36 -19.87 -6.03
CA THR A 58 -4.28 -20.79 -6.44
C THR A 58 -3.01 -20.01 -6.76
N SER A 59 -3.15 -18.89 -7.47
CA SER A 59 -2.03 -17.97 -7.73
C SER A 59 -1.47 -17.38 -6.43
N SER A 60 -2.33 -16.91 -5.53
CA SER A 60 -1.91 -16.34 -4.24
C SER A 60 -1.23 -17.37 -3.33
N LEU A 61 -1.65 -18.64 -3.37
CA LEU A 61 -1.00 -19.74 -2.65
C LEU A 61 0.38 -20.06 -3.23
N ALA A 62 0.52 -20.11 -4.56
CA ALA A 62 1.84 -20.31 -5.17
C ALA A 62 2.78 -19.13 -4.86
N GLU A 63 2.23 -17.93 -4.83
CA GLU A 63 2.97 -16.71 -4.53
C GLU A 63 3.43 -16.65 -3.06
N ILE A 64 2.56 -16.96 -2.08
CA ILE A 64 2.95 -16.99 -0.67
C ILE A 64 4.01 -18.06 -0.38
N GLU A 65 3.93 -19.23 -1.03
CA GLU A 65 4.97 -20.27 -0.92
C GLU A 65 6.31 -19.75 -1.45
N SER A 66 6.33 -19.04 -2.58
CA SER A 66 7.56 -18.42 -3.09
C SER A 66 8.13 -17.36 -2.15
N LEU A 67 7.29 -16.59 -1.45
CA LEU A 67 7.74 -15.59 -0.48
C LEU A 67 8.29 -16.26 0.79
N ILE A 68 7.66 -17.34 1.25
CA ILE A 68 8.13 -18.14 2.39
C ILE A 68 9.48 -18.80 2.06
N GLU A 69 9.65 -19.36 0.86
CA GLU A 69 10.93 -19.92 0.42
C GLU A 69 12.05 -18.88 0.38
N GLU A 70 11.76 -17.64 -0.03
CA GLU A 70 12.77 -16.57 -0.16
C GLU A 70 13.08 -15.86 1.18
N TYR A 71 12.07 -15.62 2.03
CA TYR A 71 12.16 -14.76 3.22
C TYR A 71 11.94 -15.48 4.55
N GLY A 72 11.40 -16.70 4.53
CA GLY A 72 11.11 -17.51 5.72
C GLY A 72 9.69 -17.34 6.25
N GLU A 73 9.20 -18.38 6.94
CA GLU A 73 7.85 -18.49 7.50
C GLU A 73 7.55 -17.42 8.57
N GLU A 74 8.54 -17.08 9.39
CA GLU A 74 8.43 -16.14 10.52
C GLU A 74 8.45 -14.66 10.10
N MET A 75 8.63 -14.36 8.81
CA MET A 75 8.70 -12.98 8.34
C MET A 75 7.34 -12.29 8.52
N LEU A 76 7.33 -11.05 9.01
CA LEU A 76 6.10 -10.31 9.29
C LEU A 76 5.35 -9.99 7.99
N ALA A 77 4.07 -10.32 7.95
CA ALA A 77 3.24 -10.15 6.78
C ALA A 77 3.04 -8.67 6.41
N ILE A 78 3.08 -7.77 7.39
CA ILE A 78 2.93 -6.33 7.18
C ILE A 78 3.97 -5.75 6.20
N ASP A 79 5.15 -6.35 6.11
CA ASP A 79 6.21 -5.91 5.20
C ASP A 79 5.85 -6.15 3.73
N PHE A 80 4.96 -7.10 3.47
CA PHE A 80 4.48 -7.52 2.15
C PHE A 80 3.18 -6.82 1.73
N VAL A 81 2.57 -6.02 2.62
CA VAL A 81 1.47 -5.13 2.25
C VAL A 81 2.02 -3.95 1.48
N ALA A 82 1.58 -3.78 0.23
CA ALA A 82 1.73 -2.51 -0.46
C ALA A 82 0.94 -1.45 0.30
N ALA A 83 1.63 -0.61 1.10
CA ALA A 83 0.96 0.51 1.76
C ALA A 83 0.36 1.41 0.69
N LYS A 84 -0.96 1.53 0.69
CA LYS A 84 -1.67 2.45 -0.19
C LYS A 84 -1.81 3.79 0.51
N ALA A 85 -1.80 4.84 -0.29
CA ALA A 85 -2.16 6.17 0.15
C ALA A 85 -3.62 6.17 0.66
N SER A 86 -3.89 6.98 1.67
CA SER A 86 -5.23 7.37 2.10
C SER A 86 -6.02 7.97 0.94
N GLU A 87 -7.33 8.15 1.10
CA GLU A 87 -8.15 8.79 0.07
C GLU A 87 -7.65 10.22 -0.22
N GLY A 88 -7.41 11.01 0.84
CA GLY A 88 -6.86 12.37 0.72
C GLY A 88 -5.52 12.39 -0.01
N LEU A 89 -4.59 11.49 0.35
CA LEU A 89 -3.28 11.44 -0.30
C LEU A 89 -3.37 10.90 -1.73
N SER A 90 -4.27 9.97 -2.01
CA SER A 90 -4.56 9.48 -3.36
C SER A 90 -5.04 10.63 -4.26
N ARG A 91 -5.95 11.47 -3.77
CA ARG A 91 -6.45 12.65 -4.49
C ARG A 91 -5.35 13.70 -4.76
N ILE A 92 -4.41 13.87 -3.82
CA ILE A 92 -3.21 14.70 -4.05
C ILE A 92 -2.35 14.12 -5.17
N ILE A 93 -2.08 12.80 -5.15
CA ILE A 93 -1.26 12.13 -6.17
C ILE A 93 -1.92 12.24 -7.55
N GLU A 94 -3.24 12.05 -7.65
CA GLU A 94 -3.99 12.21 -8.90
C GLU A 94 -3.94 13.65 -9.43
N THR A 95 -4.11 14.64 -8.54
CA THR A 95 -3.98 16.06 -8.90
C THR A 95 -2.55 16.37 -9.36
N ALA A 96 -1.55 15.78 -8.72
CA ALA A 96 -0.15 15.89 -9.09
C ALA A 96 0.12 15.28 -10.48
N MET A 97 -0.51 14.16 -10.83
CA MET A 97 -0.39 13.50 -12.15
C MET A 97 -1.03 14.32 -13.29
N THR A 98 -2.15 14.97 -13.00
CA THR A 98 -2.87 15.80 -13.99
C THR A 98 -2.31 17.22 -14.08
N GLY A 99 -1.53 17.65 -13.09
CA GLY A 99 -0.92 18.97 -13.04
C GLY A 99 0.17 19.18 -14.08
N VAL A 100 0.17 20.35 -14.74
CA VAL A 100 1.19 20.75 -15.75
C VAL A 100 2.61 20.85 -15.17
N ARG A 101 2.75 20.97 -13.84
CA ARG A 101 4.02 21.23 -13.16
C ARG A 101 4.83 19.97 -12.83
N LEU A 102 4.22 18.78 -12.91
CA LEU A 102 4.88 17.53 -12.59
C LEU A 102 4.88 16.59 -13.81
N PRO A 103 5.86 15.67 -13.90
CA PRO A 103 5.80 14.62 -14.90
C PRO A 103 4.55 13.76 -14.70
N ARG A 104 4.03 13.15 -15.78
CA ARG A 104 2.84 12.27 -15.76
C ARG A 104 2.91 11.17 -14.70
N ASN A 105 4.13 10.73 -14.37
CA ASN A 105 4.40 9.74 -13.33
C ASN A 105 5.24 10.41 -12.24
N PRO A 106 4.64 11.19 -11.33
CA PRO A 106 5.37 11.86 -10.28
C PRO A 106 5.91 10.83 -9.27
N THR A 107 7.11 11.10 -8.75
CA THR A 107 7.66 10.32 -7.64
C THR A 107 7.09 10.79 -6.30
N LEU A 108 7.16 9.96 -5.26
CA LEU A 108 6.75 10.35 -3.91
C LEU A 108 7.45 11.63 -3.44
N GLY A 109 8.75 11.78 -3.73
CA GLY A 109 9.49 13.00 -3.40
C GLY A 109 8.98 14.24 -4.16
N ALA A 110 8.56 14.07 -5.42
CA ALA A 110 7.99 15.15 -6.22
C ALA A 110 6.60 15.56 -5.71
N VAL A 111 5.76 14.59 -5.33
CA VAL A 111 4.44 14.85 -4.72
C VAL A 111 4.60 15.56 -3.38
N ARG A 112 5.49 15.09 -2.50
CA ARG A 112 5.80 15.77 -1.22
C ARG A 112 6.25 17.21 -1.44
N GLN A 113 7.13 17.44 -2.41
CA GLN A 113 7.58 18.79 -2.72
C GLN A 113 6.44 19.67 -3.22
N ALA A 114 5.51 19.12 -4.02
CA ALA A 114 4.33 19.83 -4.47
C ALA A 114 3.38 20.19 -3.30
N MET A 115 3.19 19.28 -2.34
CA MET A 115 2.43 19.53 -1.10
C MET A 115 3.01 20.72 -0.33
N VAL A 116 4.32 20.69 -0.04
CA VAL A 116 5.03 21.80 0.63
C VAL A 116 5.00 23.10 -0.18
N ASN A 117 4.93 23.02 -1.51
CA ASN A 117 4.80 24.16 -2.40
C ASN A 117 3.35 24.67 -2.55
N GLY A 118 2.43 24.23 -1.68
CA GLY A 118 1.06 24.73 -1.60
C GLY A 118 0.03 23.95 -2.40
N LEU A 119 0.34 22.73 -2.88
CA LEU A 119 -0.66 21.88 -3.52
C LEU A 119 -1.77 21.48 -2.53
N THR A 120 -1.43 21.12 -1.29
CA THR A 120 -2.44 20.76 -0.28
C THR A 120 -3.33 21.95 0.07
N ALA A 121 -2.72 23.11 0.34
CA ALA A 121 -3.46 24.35 0.62
C ALA A 121 -4.42 24.75 -0.52
N ARG A 122 -4.02 24.53 -1.77
CA ARG A 122 -4.90 24.73 -2.93
C ARG A 122 -6.09 23.78 -2.91
N LEU A 123 -5.86 22.49 -2.67
CA LEU A 123 -6.93 21.48 -2.66
C LEU A 123 -7.89 21.66 -1.49
N VAL A 124 -7.40 22.11 -0.33
CA VAL A 124 -8.23 22.56 0.79
C VAL A 124 -9.11 23.74 0.38
N GLY A 125 -8.53 24.75 -0.30
CA GLY A 125 -9.29 25.89 -0.82
C GLY A 125 -10.32 25.54 -1.89
N GLU A 126 -10.11 24.45 -2.63
CA GLU A 126 -11.06 23.90 -3.61
C GLU A 126 -12.14 22.99 -2.95
N GLY A 127 -12.02 22.72 -1.64
CA GLY A 127 -12.92 21.84 -0.90
C GLY A 127 -12.72 20.35 -1.19
N ALA A 128 -11.58 19.98 -1.79
CA ALA A 128 -11.26 18.60 -2.17
C ALA A 128 -10.59 17.79 -1.05
N ILE A 129 -10.02 18.48 -0.06
CA ILE A 129 -9.33 17.93 1.12
C ILE A 129 -9.78 18.71 2.35
N ASP A 130 -9.90 18.03 3.49
CA ASP A 130 -10.23 18.69 4.75
C ASP A 130 -9.02 19.52 5.26
N PRO A 131 -9.20 20.79 5.68
CA PRO A 131 -8.12 21.59 6.26
C PRO A 131 -7.40 20.93 7.45
N ASP A 132 -8.09 20.07 8.21
CA ASP A 132 -7.50 19.38 9.36
C ASP A 132 -6.60 18.20 8.96
N GLU A 133 -6.62 17.79 7.69
CA GLU A 133 -5.84 16.66 7.17
C GLU A 133 -4.42 17.05 6.69
N ASP A 134 -4.09 18.34 6.52
CA ASP A 134 -2.83 18.78 5.87
C ASP A 134 -1.57 18.18 6.55
N ASP A 135 -1.46 18.32 7.86
CA ASP A 135 -0.34 17.76 8.64
C ASP A 135 -0.32 16.22 8.62
N THR A 136 -1.51 15.60 8.64
CA THR A 136 -1.66 14.14 8.60
C THR A 136 -1.19 13.58 7.26
N LEU A 137 -1.59 14.22 6.15
CA LEU A 137 -1.21 13.84 4.79
C LEU A 137 0.29 14.04 4.53
N LEU A 138 0.88 15.11 5.08
CA LEU A 138 2.33 15.33 5.04
C LEU A 138 3.10 14.25 5.82
N ALA A 139 2.62 13.86 7.01
CA ALA A 139 3.22 12.77 7.78
C ALA A 139 3.09 11.43 7.06
N GLU A 140 1.97 11.19 6.37
CA GLU A 140 1.70 9.98 5.61
C GLU A 140 2.65 9.84 4.41
N ILE A 141 2.78 10.88 3.57
CA ILE A 141 3.71 10.82 2.44
C ILE A 141 5.16 10.65 2.89
N ASP A 142 5.52 11.23 4.04
CA ASP A 142 6.83 11.00 4.65
C ASP A 142 7.02 9.54 5.11
N ALA A 143 5.97 8.89 5.61
CA ALA A 143 6.01 7.46 5.93
C ALA A 143 6.16 6.60 4.66
N LEU A 144 5.43 6.92 3.59
CA LEU A 144 5.57 6.24 2.30
C LEU A 144 6.95 6.44 1.70
N ILE A 145 7.55 7.63 1.79
CA ILE A 145 8.91 7.91 1.32
C ILE A 145 9.95 7.13 2.15
N ARG A 146 9.78 7.04 3.47
CA ARG A 146 10.67 6.23 4.31
C ARG A 146 10.62 4.74 3.92
N ARG A 147 9.44 4.25 3.53
CA ARG A 147 9.21 2.85 3.18
C ARG A 147 9.65 2.49 1.75
N PHE A 148 9.23 3.28 0.77
CA PHE A 148 9.43 3.00 -0.67
C PHE A 148 10.54 3.84 -1.32
N GLY A 149 11.09 4.81 -0.60
CA GLY A 149 12.07 5.74 -1.13
C GLY A 149 11.44 6.91 -1.88
N LYS A 150 12.16 8.03 -1.93
CA LYS A 150 11.73 9.28 -2.57
C LYS A 150 11.49 9.15 -4.09
N ASP A 151 12.15 8.18 -4.73
CA ASP A 151 12.15 8.00 -6.18
C ASP A 151 11.07 7.00 -6.64
N ALA A 152 10.31 6.41 -5.71
CA ALA A 152 9.20 5.53 -6.05
C ALA A 152 8.07 6.29 -6.77
N VAL A 153 7.48 5.65 -7.77
CA VAL A 153 6.36 6.20 -8.55
C VAL A 153 5.10 6.23 -7.67
N ALA A 154 4.54 7.42 -7.46
CA ALA A 154 3.42 7.62 -6.53
C ALA A 154 2.11 6.99 -7.01
N GLU A 155 1.90 6.91 -8.33
CA GLU A 155 0.73 6.28 -8.96
C GLU A 155 0.49 4.85 -8.47
N ASN A 156 1.56 4.07 -8.24
CA ASN A 156 1.45 2.68 -7.79
C ASN A 156 0.86 2.55 -6.38
N LEU A 157 0.85 3.64 -5.60
CA LEU A 157 0.38 3.68 -4.23
C LEU A 157 -1.02 4.28 -4.11
N ILE A 158 -1.61 4.75 -5.21
CA ILE A 158 -3.00 5.21 -5.23
C ILE A 158 -3.91 4.05 -4.80
N ARG A 159 -4.84 4.38 -3.90
CA ARG A 159 -6.00 3.54 -3.60
C ARG A 159 -7.10 3.90 -4.58
N PHE A 160 -7.47 2.96 -5.45
CA PHE A 160 -8.69 3.08 -6.25
C PHE A 160 -9.86 2.60 -5.38
N GLU A 161 -10.81 3.49 -5.11
CA GLU A 161 -12.13 3.13 -4.55
C GLU A 161 -13.15 2.86 -5.66
#